data_AF-A0A6N6WVK3-F1
#
_entry.id   AF-A0A6N6WVK3-F1
#
_cell.length_a   1.000
_cell.length_b   1.000
_cell.length_c   1.000
_cell.angle_alpha   90.00
_cell.angle_beta   90.00
_cell.angle_gamma   90.00
#
_symmetry.space_group_name_H-M   'P 1'
#
loop_
_entity.id
_entity.type
_entity.pdbx_description
1 polymer ?
#
loop_
_entity_poly.entity_id
_entity_poly.type
_entity_poly.pdbx_seq_one_letter_code
_entity_poly.pdbx_strand_id
1 'polypeptide(L)'
;HELQDTRENFVQGVQNTVAEDLSKNGLELESVSLTNFNQTSKEHFNPNNAFDAEGLTKLTQETERRRRERNEVEQDVEVAVREKNRDALSRKLEIEQQEAFMTLEQEQQVKTRTAEQNARIAAFEAERRREAEQTRILAERQIQETEIDREQAVRSRKVEAEREVRIKEIEQQQVTEIANQTKSIAIAAKSEQQSQAEARANLALAEAVSAQQNVETTRQTAEADRAKQVALIAAAQDAETKAVELTVRAKAEKEAAE
;
A
#
# COMPACT_ATOMS: atom_id res chain seq x y z
N HIS A 1 -95.62 -40.41 -39.88
CA HIS A 1 -95.80 -39.21 -40.71
C HIS A 1 -97.02 -39.36 -41.64
N GLU A 2 -97.17 -40.43 -42.41
CA GLU A 2 -98.30 -40.62 -43.36
C GLU A 2 -99.73 -40.49 -42.78
N LEU A 3 -99.98 -40.87 -41.52
CA LEU A 3 -101.31 -40.78 -40.91
C LEU A 3 -101.70 -39.39 -40.41
N GLN A 4 -100.72 -38.50 -40.18
CA GLN A 4 -101.01 -37.08 -39.90
C GLN A 4 -101.40 -36.35 -41.20
N ASP A 5 -100.81 -36.76 -42.33
CA ASP A 5 -101.07 -36.17 -43.64
C ASP A 5 -102.44 -36.60 -44.23
N THR A 6 -103.00 -37.72 -43.78
CA THR A 6 -104.34 -38.22 -44.19
C THR A 6 -105.48 -37.76 -43.25
N ARG A 7 -105.20 -36.88 -42.28
CA ARG A 7 -106.16 -36.39 -41.29
C ARG A 7 -107.37 -35.69 -41.93
N GLU A 8 -107.15 -34.90 -42.97
CA GLU A 8 -108.22 -34.16 -43.67
C GLU A 8 -109.18 -35.13 -44.39
N ASN A 9 -108.64 -36.15 -45.05
CA ASN A 9 -109.43 -37.20 -45.71
C ASN A 9 -110.27 -37.99 -44.71
N PHE A 10 -109.74 -38.28 -43.52
CA PHE A 10 -110.47 -38.97 -42.46
C PHE A 10 -111.63 -38.11 -41.92
N VAL A 11 -111.38 -36.83 -41.65
CA VAL A 11 -112.42 -35.88 -41.20
C VAL A 11 -113.53 -35.74 -42.25
N GLN A 12 -113.18 -35.61 -43.53
CA GLN A 12 -114.14 -35.52 -44.63
C GLN A 12 -114.97 -36.80 -44.79
N GLY A 13 -114.35 -37.98 -44.63
CA GLY A 13 -115.05 -39.27 -44.66
C GLY A 13 -116.09 -39.42 -43.54
N VAL A 14 -115.74 -38.98 -42.32
CA VAL A 14 -116.67 -39.00 -41.18
C VAL A 14 -117.81 -37.99 -41.39
N GLN A 15 -117.51 -36.78 -41.86
CA GLN A 15 -118.52 -35.76 -42.17
C GLN A 15 -119.55 -36.28 -43.17
N ASN A 16 -119.11 -36.87 -44.28
CA ASN A 16 -120.02 -37.36 -45.32
C ASN A 16 -120.90 -38.53 -44.83
N THR A 17 -120.34 -39.43 -44.01
CA THR A 17 -121.06 -40.62 -43.51
C THR A 17 -122.13 -40.23 -42.49
N VAL A 18 -121.81 -39.30 -41.58
CA VAL A 18 -122.71 -38.93 -40.47
C VAL A 18 -123.74 -37.87 -40.90
N ALA A 19 -123.44 -37.05 -41.91
CA ALA A 19 -124.35 -36.03 -42.42
C ALA A 19 -125.68 -36.62 -42.94
N GLU A 20 -125.64 -37.77 -43.62
CA GLU A 20 -126.86 -38.40 -44.14
C GLU A 20 -127.81 -38.84 -43.01
N ASP A 21 -127.28 -39.49 -41.98
CA ASP A 21 -128.08 -39.98 -40.85
C ASP A 21 -128.58 -38.86 -39.93
N LEU A 22 -127.82 -37.77 -39.79
CA LEU A 22 -128.27 -36.59 -39.06
C LEU A 22 -129.41 -35.88 -39.80
N SER A 23 -129.30 -35.76 -41.14
CA SER A 23 -130.33 -35.10 -41.96
C SER A 23 -131.70 -35.79 -41.87
N LYS A 24 -131.72 -37.14 -41.81
CA LYS A 24 -132.95 -37.93 -41.64
C LYS A 24 -133.64 -37.68 -40.29
N ASN A 25 -132.87 -37.25 -39.29
CA ASN A 25 -133.37 -36.90 -37.97
C ASN A 25 -133.60 -35.39 -37.79
N GLY A 26 -133.49 -34.60 -38.87
CA GLY A 26 -133.72 -33.15 -38.87
C GLY A 26 -132.57 -32.32 -38.30
N LEU A 27 -131.35 -32.86 -38.23
CA LEU A 27 -130.15 -32.17 -37.75
C LEU A 27 -129.15 -31.96 -38.91
N GLU A 28 -128.45 -30.83 -38.92
CA GLU A 28 -127.45 -30.50 -39.95
C GLU A 28 -126.05 -30.44 -39.31
N LEU A 29 -125.07 -31.10 -39.94
CA LEU A 29 -123.70 -31.17 -39.43
C LEU A 29 -122.88 -30.00 -39.99
N GLU A 30 -122.52 -29.04 -39.14
CA GLU A 30 -121.84 -27.81 -39.56
C GLU A 30 -120.32 -28.01 -39.80
N SER A 31 -119.60 -28.68 -38.90
CA SER A 31 -118.20 -29.04 -39.11
C SER A 31 -117.75 -30.19 -38.21
N VAL A 32 -116.71 -30.91 -38.63
CA VAL A 32 -116.03 -31.93 -37.83
C VAL A 32 -114.56 -31.53 -37.69
N SER A 33 -114.03 -31.57 -36.46
CA SER A 33 -112.61 -31.34 -36.20
C SER A 33 -112.04 -32.48 -35.35
N LEU A 34 -110.94 -33.08 -35.78
CA LEU A 34 -110.20 -34.05 -34.97
C LEU A 34 -109.40 -33.30 -33.90
N THR A 35 -109.63 -33.52 -32.61
CA THR A 35 -108.97 -32.73 -31.54
C THR A 35 -107.64 -33.32 -31.09
N ASN A 36 -107.51 -34.64 -31.05
CA ASN A 36 -106.29 -35.33 -30.61
C ASN A 36 -106.07 -36.59 -31.45
N PHE A 37 -104.83 -36.83 -31.84
CA PHE A 37 -104.44 -38.01 -32.60
C PHE A 37 -103.09 -38.50 -32.08
N ASN A 38 -103.14 -39.46 -31.16
CA ASN A 38 -101.98 -40.11 -30.59
C ASN A 38 -102.08 -41.62 -30.80
N GLN A 39 -100.94 -42.29 -30.81
CA GLN A 39 -100.92 -43.75 -30.76
C GLN A 39 -101.60 -44.21 -29.47
N THR A 40 -102.39 -45.28 -29.56
CA THR A 40 -102.95 -45.97 -28.40
C THR A 40 -101.83 -46.29 -27.40
N SER A 41 -102.05 -46.02 -26.11
CA SER A 41 -101.09 -46.37 -25.06
C SER A 41 -100.89 -47.88 -24.98
N LYS A 42 -99.69 -48.31 -24.61
CA LYS A 42 -99.32 -49.74 -24.44
C LYS A 42 -100.33 -50.51 -23.56
N GLU A 43 -100.89 -49.83 -22.56
CA GLU A 43 -101.83 -50.38 -21.57
C GLU A 43 -103.20 -50.76 -22.16
N HIS A 44 -103.56 -50.23 -23.33
CA HIS A 44 -104.84 -50.50 -23.98
C HIS A 44 -104.74 -51.55 -25.10
N PHE A 45 -103.56 -52.13 -25.36
CA PHE A 45 -103.41 -53.25 -26.28
C PHE A 45 -103.77 -54.56 -25.58
N ASN A 46 -104.57 -55.41 -26.22
CA ASN A 46 -104.90 -56.74 -25.69
C ASN A 46 -103.89 -57.79 -26.20
N PRO A 47 -103.02 -58.38 -25.35
CA PRO A 47 -102.03 -59.38 -25.78
C PRO A 47 -102.63 -60.67 -26.36
N ASN A 48 -103.91 -60.94 -26.08
CA ASN A 48 -104.62 -62.12 -26.60
C ASN A 48 -105.28 -61.86 -27.98
N ASN A 49 -105.24 -60.61 -28.48
CA ASN A 49 -105.68 -60.27 -29.84
C ASN A 49 -104.46 -60.26 -30.78
N ALA A 50 -104.55 -60.98 -31.90
CA ALA A 50 -103.42 -61.16 -32.82
C ALA A 50 -102.87 -59.85 -33.40
N PHE A 51 -103.74 -58.86 -33.68
CA PHE A 51 -103.35 -57.57 -34.23
C PHE A 51 -102.65 -56.71 -33.18
N ASP A 52 -103.22 -56.64 -31.98
CA ASP A 52 -102.64 -55.88 -30.86
C ASP A 52 -101.31 -56.48 -30.39
N ALA A 53 -101.19 -57.80 -30.36
CA ALA A 53 -99.96 -58.50 -30.00
C ALA A 53 -98.81 -58.21 -30.98
N GLU A 54 -99.08 -58.23 -32.29
CA GLU A 54 -98.08 -57.88 -33.32
C GLU A 54 -97.64 -56.41 -33.20
N GLY A 55 -98.59 -55.50 -32.98
CA GLY A 55 -98.31 -54.08 -32.73
C GLY A 55 -97.44 -53.86 -31.49
N LEU A 56 -97.76 -54.56 -30.39
CA LEU A 56 -97.02 -54.51 -29.13
C LEU A 56 -95.57 -54.99 -29.28
N THR A 57 -95.37 -56.08 -30.05
CA THR A 57 -94.06 -56.63 -30.36
C THR A 57 -93.24 -55.62 -31.18
N LYS A 58 -93.81 -55.05 -32.25
CA LYS A 58 -93.11 -54.04 -33.07
C LYS A 58 -92.74 -52.80 -32.25
N LEU A 59 -93.66 -52.29 -31.43
CA LEU A 59 -93.40 -51.14 -30.56
C LEU A 59 -92.30 -51.43 -29.54
N THR A 60 -92.31 -52.63 -28.94
CA THR A 60 -91.27 -53.03 -27.97
C THR A 60 -89.91 -53.18 -28.66
N GLN A 61 -89.85 -53.79 -29.84
CA GLN A 61 -88.62 -53.91 -30.64
C GLN A 61 -88.03 -52.54 -31.00
N GLU A 62 -88.88 -51.63 -31.49
CA GLU A 62 -88.49 -50.25 -31.80
C GLU A 62 -87.98 -49.51 -30.56
N THR A 63 -88.70 -49.61 -29.43
CA THR A 63 -88.32 -48.96 -28.18
C THR A 63 -86.97 -49.46 -27.66
N GLU A 64 -86.75 -50.77 -27.66
CA GLU A 64 -85.48 -51.38 -27.23
C GLU A 64 -84.35 -51.12 -28.24
N ARG A 65 -84.63 -50.99 -29.53
CA ARG A 65 -83.65 -50.54 -30.52
C ARG A 65 -83.20 -49.11 -30.21
N ARG A 66 -84.15 -48.18 -30.03
CA ARG A 66 -83.84 -46.79 -29.66
C ARG A 66 -83.14 -46.67 -28.31
N ARG A 67 -83.48 -47.53 -27.34
CA ARG A 67 -82.79 -47.57 -26.03
C ARG A 67 -81.33 -48.00 -26.18
N ARG A 68 -81.06 -49.00 -27.02
CA ARG A 68 -79.69 -49.44 -27.35
C ARG A 68 -78.90 -48.34 -28.07
N GLU A 69 -79.49 -47.72 -29.11
CA GLU A 69 -78.88 -46.60 -29.84
C GLU A 69 -78.51 -45.44 -28.89
N ARG A 70 -79.40 -45.05 -27.97
CA ARG A 70 -79.09 -44.00 -26.98
C ARG A 70 -77.94 -44.40 -26.06
N ASN A 71 -77.97 -45.62 -25.53
CA ASN A 71 -76.91 -46.08 -24.62
C ASN A 71 -75.55 -46.17 -25.33
N GLU A 72 -75.51 -46.61 -26.59
CA GLU A 72 -74.29 -46.64 -27.40
C GLU A 72 -73.71 -45.23 -27.57
N VAL A 73 -74.54 -44.27 -27.98
CA VAL A 73 -74.11 -42.86 -28.11
C VAL A 73 -73.64 -42.28 -26.78
N GLU A 74 -74.35 -42.56 -25.67
CA GLU A 74 -73.96 -42.09 -24.34
C GLU A 74 -72.59 -42.64 -23.93
N GLN A 75 -72.34 -43.94 -24.14
CA GLN A 75 -71.05 -44.58 -23.84
C GLN A 75 -69.92 -44.07 -24.74
N ASP A 76 -70.17 -43.90 -26.04
CA ASP A 76 -69.18 -43.37 -26.98
C ASP A 76 -68.77 -41.93 -26.61
N VAL A 77 -69.74 -41.10 -26.23
CA VAL A 77 -69.48 -39.74 -25.74
C VAL A 77 -68.69 -39.78 -24.44
N GLU A 78 -69.03 -40.66 -23.51
CA GLU A 78 -68.30 -40.82 -22.24
C GLU A 78 -66.84 -41.21 -22.46
N VAL A 79 -66.57 -42.16 -23.35
CA VAL A 79 -65.21 -42.58 -23.74
C VAL A 79 -64.47 -41.42 -24.40
N ALA A 80 -65.06 -40.76 -25.40
CA ALA A 80 -64.44 -39.65 -26.10
C ALA A 80 -64.08 -38.48 -25.16
N VAL A 81 -64.96 -38.17 -24.19
CA VAL A 81 -64.67 -37.16 -23.15
C VAL A 81 -63.51 -37.61 -22.26
N ARG A 82 -63.48 -38.87 -21.82
CA ARG A 82 -62.36 -39.39 -21.01
C ARG A 82 -61.03 -39.37 -21.76
N GLU A 83 -61.02 -39.77 -23.04
CA GLU A 83 -59.82 -39.73 -23.88
C GLU A 83 -59.33 -38.30 -24.06
N LYS A 84 -60.23 -37.36 -24.38
CA LYS A 84 -59.87 -35.95 -24.51
C LYS A 84 -59.32 -35.36 -23.21
N ASN A 85 -59.88 -35.73 -22.07
CA ASN A 85 -59.38 -35.31 -20.76
C ASN A 85 -58.00 -35.90 -20.45
N ARG A 86 -57.77 -37.18 -20.76
CA ARG A 86 -56.46 -37.83 -20.63
C ARG A 86 -55.41 -37.12 -21.48
N ASP A 87 -55.73 -36.86 -22.74
CA ASP A 87 -54.79 -36.22 -23.67
C ASP A 87 -54.51 -34.76 -23.26
N ALA A 88 -55.52 -34.04 -22.78
CA ALA A 88 -55.36 -32.70 -22.24
C ALA A 88 -54.46 -32.70 -20.98
N LEU A 89 -54.65 -33.66 -20.07
CA LEU A 89 -53.80 -33.81 -18.89
C LEU A 89 -52.35 -34.13 -19.28
N SER A 90 -52.15 -35.04 -20.24
CA SER A 90 -50.81 -35.37 -20.74
C SER A 90 -50.09 -34.14 -21.30
N ARG A 91 -50.78 -33.35 -22.12
CA ARG A 91 -50.22 -32.09 -22.65
C ARG A 91 -49.93 -31.08 -21.56
N LYS A 92 -50.81 -30.97 -20.55
CA LYS A 92 -50.60 -30.07 -19.41
C LYS A 92 -49.34 -30.45 -18.64
N LEU A 93 -49.15 -31.74 -18.34
CA LEU A 93 -47.97 -32.24 -17.65
C LEU A 93 -46.68 -32.02 -18.47
N GLU A 94 -46.75 -32.20 -19.79
CA GLU A 94 -45.62 -31.91 -20.68
C GLU A 94 -45.25 -30.42 -20.67
N ILE A 95 -46.24 -29.53 -20.73
CA ILE A 95 -46.04 -28.08 -20.62
C ILE A 95 -45.42 -27.73 -19.26
N GLU A 96 -45.98 -28.24 -18.16
CA GLU A 96 -45.44 -28.01 -16.80
C GLU A 96 -43.99 -28.49 -16.66
N GLN A 97 -43.66 -29.64 -17.26
CA GLN A 97 -42.30 -30.16 -17.29
C GLN A 97 -41.36 -29.24 -18.09
N GLN A 98 -41.78 -28.79 -19.28
CA GLN A 98 -41.00 -27.86 -20.10
C GLN A 98 -40.80 -26.52 -19.40
N GLU A 99 -41.83 -25.96 -18.76
CA GLU A 99 -41.74 -24.72 -17.97
C GLU A 99 -40.75 -24.86 -16.81
N ALA A 100 -40.78 -25.99 -16.10
CA ALA A 100 -39.82 -26.27 -15.03
C ALA A 100 -38.38 -26.33 -15.56
N PHE A 101 -38.15 -27.01 -16.69
CA PHE A 101 -36.83 -27.07 -17.32
C PHE A 101 -36.34 -25.69 -17.79
N MET A 102 -37.20 -24.91 -18.45
CA MET A 102 -36.86 -23.54 -18.88
C MET A 102 -36.50 -22.66 -17.69
N THR A 103 -37.23 -22.77 -16.59
CA THR A 103 -36.96 -22.00 -15.36
C THR A 103 -35.61 -22.37 -14.76
N LEU A 104 -35.31 -23.68 -14.66
CA LEU A 104 -34.03 -24.16 -14.14
C LEU A 104 -32.85 -23.78 -15.04
N GLU A 105 -33.03 -23.86 -16.37
CA GLU A 105 -32.01 -23.44 -17.33
C GLU A 105 -31.76 -21.93 -17.24
N GLN A 106 -32.82 -21.12 -17.16
CA GLN A 106 -32.69 -19.68 -16.97
C GLN A 106 -31.97 -19.35 -15.67
N GLU A 107 -32.33 -20.00 -14.55
CA GLU A 107 -31.65 -19.81 -13.26
C GLU A 107 -30.17 -20.20 -13.34
N GLN A 108 -29.85 -21.32 -13.99
CA GLN A 108 -28.47 -21.75 -14.22
C GLN A 108 -27.70 -20.72 -15.05
N GLN A 109 -28.27 -20.26 -16.18
CA GLN A 109 -27.63 -19.26 -17.04
C GLN A 109 -27.36 -17.95 -16.29
N VAL A 110 -28.34 -17.48 -15.50
CA VAL A 110 -28.19 -16.28 -14.67
C VAL A 110 -27.07 -16.46 -13.64
N LYS A 111 -27.04 -17.60 -12.92
CA LYS A 111 -26.00 -17.89 -11.93
C LYS A 111 -24.61 -17.98 -12.57
N THR A 112 -24.48 -18.68 -13.69
CA THR A 112 -23.22 -18.79 -14.44
C THR A 112 -22.72 -17.42 -14.89
N ARG A 113 -23.57 -16.62 -15.54
CA ARG A 113 -23.19 -15.26 -15.97
C ARG A 113 -22.84 -14.36 -14.79
N THR A 114 -23.56 -14.46 -13.68
CA THR A 114 -23.26 -13.70 -12.46
C THR A 114 -21.92 -14.09 -11.88
N ALA A 115 -21.61 -15.39 -11.80
CA ALA A 115 -20.33 -15.89 -11.32
C ALA A 115 -19.17 -15.45 -12.23
N GLU A 116 -19.34 -15.57 -13.55
CA GLU A 116 -18.35 -15.09 -14.53
C GLU A 116 -18.11 -13.58 -14.41
N GLN A 117 -19.18 -12.79 -14.27
CA GLN A 117 -19.07 -11.34 -14.11
C GLN A 117 -18.35 -10.98 -12.80
N ASN A 118 -18.70 -11.63 -11.69
CA ASN A 118 -18.02 -11.43 -10.40
C ASN A 118 -16.55 -11.81 -10.47
N ALA A 119 -16.20 -12.91 -11.15
CA ALA A 119 -14.82 -13.31 -11.35
C ALA A 119 -14.04 -12.27 -12.19
N ARG A 120 -14.65 -11.73 -13.25
CA ARG A 120 -14.05 -10.65 -14.06
C ARG A 120 -13.84 -9.37 -13.26
N ILE A 121 -14.83 -8.97 -12.45
CA ILE A 121 -14.72 -7.81 -11.57
C ILE A 121 -13.57 -8.01 -10.57
N ALA A 122 -13.53 -9.16 -9.88
CA ALA A 122 -12.48 -9.46 -8.91
C ALA A 122 -11.08 -9.49 -9.55
N ALA A 123 -10.94 -10.07 -10.75
CA ALA A 123 -9.69 -10.07 -11.49
C ALA A 123 -9.24 -8.65 -11.88
N PHE A 124 -10.18 -7.83 -12.39
CA PHE A 124 -9.92 -6.45 -12.76
C PHE A 124 -9.54 -5.60 -11.54
N GLU A 125 -10.25 -5.74 -10.41
CA GLU A 125 -9.90 -5.06 -9.16
C GLU A 125 -8.52 -5.45 -8.66
N ALA A 126 -8.17 -6.74 -8.71
CA ALA A 126 -6.85 -7.22 -8.31
C ALA A 126 -5.74 -6.66 -9.20
N GLU A 127 -5.97 -6.59 -10.52
CA GLU A 127 -5.05 -5.98 -11.48
C GLU A 127 -4.87 -4.49 -11.19
N ARG A 128 -5.96 -3.73 -11.01
CA ARG A 128 -5.89 -2.30 -10.68
C ARG A 128 -5.20 -2.03 -9.35
N ARG A 129 -5.42 -2.86 -8.32
CA ARG A 129 -4.70 -2.76 -7.06
C ARG A 129 -3.20 -3.02 -7.24
N ARG A 130 -2.84 -4.03 -8.04
CA ARG A 130 -1.44 -4.33 -8.34
C ARG A 130 -0.75 -3.18 -9.09
N GLU A 131 -1.40 -2.60 -10.10
CA GLU A 131 -0.89 -1.44 -10.84
C GLU A 131 -0.69 -0.22 -9.93
N ALA A 132 -1.68 0.07 -9.07
CA ALA A 132 -1.60 1.18 -8.11
C ALA A 132 -0.46 0.96 -7.11
N GLU A 133 -0.31 -0.25 -6.58
CA GLU A 133 0.76 -0.61 -5.64
C GLU A 133 2.13 -0.53 -6.31
N GLN A 134 2.27 -1.02 -7.55
CA GLN A 134 3.52 -0.90 -8.31
C GLN A 134 3.89 0.57 -8.54
N THR A 135 2.91 1.41 -8.89
CA THR A 135 3.12 2.85 -9.05
C THR A 135 3.57 3.50 -7.75
N ARG A 136 2.95 3.14 -6.61
CA ARG A 136 3.34 3.62 -5.28
C ARG A 136 4.77 3.21 -4.94
N ILE A 137 5.11 1.92 -5.11
CA ILE A 137 6.45 1.40 -4.84
C ILE A 137 7.51 2.11 -5.70
N LEU A 138 7.22 2.35 -6.98
CA LEU A 138 8.14 3.08 -7.87
C LEU A 138 8.35 4.52 -7.39
N ALA A 139 7.27 5.22 -7.01
CA ALA A 139 7.37 6.57 -6.45
C ALA A 139 8.16 6.59 -5.13
N GLU A 140 7.90 5.65 -4.23
CA GLU A 140 8.64 5.51 -2.97
C GLU A 140 10.13 5.23 -3.19
N ARG A 141 10.47 4.33 -4.13
CA ARG A 141 11.87 4.06 -4.51
C ARG A 141 12.55 5.31 -5.06
N GLN A 142 11.89 6.06 -5.93
CA GLN A 142 12.44 7.29 -6.48
C GLN A 142 12.67 8.37 -5.41
N ILE A 143 11.75 8.48 -4.44
CA ILE A 143 11.93 9.35 -3.28
C ILE A 143 13.13 8.91 -2.45
N GLN A 144 13.24 7.61 -2.13
CA GLN A 144 14.36 7.06 -1.36
C GLN A 144 15.70 7.26 -2.07
N GLU A 145 15.78 7.01 -3.38
CA GLU A 145 16.99 7.27 -4.18
C GLU A 145 17.38 8.75 -4.10
N THR A 146 16.41 9.66 -4.27
CA THR A 146 16.64 11.10 -4.17
C THR A 146 17.13 11.51 -2.76
N GLU A 147 16.58 10.90 -1.71
CA GLU A 147 17.02 11.14 -0.33
C GLU A 147 18.43 10.63 -0.08
N ILE A 148 18.77 9.43 -0.55
CA ILE A 148 20.11 8.86 -0.46
C ILE A 148 21.12 9.75 -1.18
N ASP A 149 20.84 10.17 -2.41
CA ASP A 149 21.71 11.06 -3.19
C ASP A 149 21.92 12.40 -2.47
N ARG A 150 20.84 12.96 -1.91
CA ARG A 150 20.92 14.18 -1.10
C ARG A 150 21.79 13.97 0.14
N GLU A 151 21.62 12.87 0.87
CA GLU A 151 22.39 12.57 2.07
C GLU A 151 23.87 12.35 1.75
N GLN A 152 24.18 11.62 0.68
CA GLN A 152 25.54 11.42 0.19
C GLN A 152 26.19 12.75 -0.21
N ALA A 153 25.46 13.62 -0.91
CA ALA A 153 25.95 14.95 -1.27
C ALA A 153 26.24 15.82 -0.04
N VAL A 154 25.34 15.81 0.95
CA VAL A 154 25.55 16.54 2.22
C VAL A 154 26.74 15.98 2.98
N ARG A 155 26.86 14.65 3.09
CA ARG A 155 27.98 13.99 3.78
C ARG A 155 29.31 14.28 3.10
N SER A 156 29.34 14.23 1.76
CA SER A 156 30.54 14.56 0.97
C SER A 156 30.97 16.01 1.18
N ARG A 157 30.01 16.96 1.15
CA ARG A 157 30.30 18.38 1.46
C ARG A 157 30.81 18.59 2.88
N LYS A 158 30.26 17.87 3.86
CA LYS A 158 30.75 17.94 5.25
C LYS A 158 32.19 17.43 5.37
N VAL A 159 32.50 16.28 4.77
CA VAL A 159 33.85 15.72 4.78
C VAL A 159 34.84 16.66 4.12
N GLU A 160 34.48 17.27 2.99
CA GLU A 160 35.35 18.24 2.31
C GLU A 160 35.57 19.49 3.17
N ALA A 161 34.51 20.04 3.77
CA ALA A 161 34.62 21.18 4.68
C ALA A 161 35.49 20.85 5.91
N GLU A 162 35.31 19.68 6.54
CA GLU A 162 36.14 19.21 7.65
C GLU A 162 37.60 19.04 7.25
N ARG A 163 37.86 18.54 6.02
CA ARG A 163 39.21 18.41 5.48
C ARG A 163 39.86 19.78 5.25
N GLU A 164 39.14 20.73 4.68
CA GLU A 164 39.63 22.11 4.49
C GLU A 164 39.97 22.78 5.83
N VAL A 165 39.10 22.63 6.83
CA VAL A 165 39.37 23.13 8.19
C VAL A 165 40.63 22.50 8.75
N ARG A 166 40.76 21.16 8.67
CA ARG A 166 41.95 20.46 9.17
C ARG A 166 43.23 20.88 8.46
N ILE A 167 43.19 21.12 7.15
CA ILE A 167 44.35 21.64 6.40
C ILE A 167 44.74 23.02 6.94
N LYS A 168 43.78 23.94 7.10
CA LYS A 168 44.05 25.28 7.64
C LYS A 168 44.58 25.23 9.08
N GLU A 169 44.07 24.33 9.92
CA GLU A 169 44.58 24.11 11.27
C GLU A 169 46.04 23.62 11.27
N ILE A 170 46.37 22.65 10.41
CA ILE A 170 47.75 22.16 10.27
C ILE A 170 48.67 23.27 9.75
N GLU A 171 48.26 24.04 8.75
CA GLU A 171 49.02 25.18 8.24
C GLU A 171 49.25 26.23 9.34
N GLN A 172 48.22 26.56 10.12
CA GLN A 172 48.34 27.49 11.24
C GLN A 172 49.29 26.97 12.32
N GLN A 173 49.22 25.68 12.65
CA GLN A 173 50.15 25.04 13.59
C GLN A 173 51.59 25.11 13.09
N GLN A 174 51.83 24.76 11.81
CA GLN A 174 53.16 24.85 11.20
C GLN A 174 53.71 26.27 11.23
N VAL A 175 52.91 27.27 10.86
CA VAL A 175 53.32 28.69 10.91
C VAL A 175 53.68 29.10 12.34
N THR A 176 52.86 28.71 13.32
CA THR A 176 53.09 29.01 14.73
C THR A 176 54.36 28.34 15.25
N GLU A 177 54.59 27.07 14.88
CA GLU A 177 55.76 26.31 15.30
C GLU A 177 57.05 26.84 14.66
N ILE A 178 57.02 27.19 13.38
CA ILE A 178 58.13 27.88 12.69
C ILE A 178 58.42 29.23 13.34
N ALA A 179 57.40 30.01 13.69
CA ALA A 179 57.59 31.29 14.38
C ALA A 179 58.23 31.10 15.76
N ASN A 180 57.81 30.08 16.52
CA ASN A 180 58.39 29.73 17.82
C ASN A 180 59.84 29.24 17.71
N GLN A 181 60.15 28.42 16.70
CA GLN A 181 61.52 28.00 16.40
C GLN A 181 62.39 29.19 16.02
N THR A 182 61.90 30.07 15.14
CA THR A 182 62.61 31.29 14.72
C THR A 182 62.88 32.20 15.91
N LYS A 183 61.89 32.40 16.80
CA LYS A 183 62.07 33.14 18.05
C LYS A 183 63.13 32.51 18.94
N SER A 184 63.11 31.18 19.10
CA SER A 184 64.09 30.44 19.91
C SER A 184 65.51 30.57 19.35
N ILE A 185 65.66 30.47 18.02
CA ILE A 185 66.94 30.69 17.33
C ILE A 185 67.42 32.13 17.54
N ALA A 186 66.54 33.13 17.41
CA ALA A 186 66.89 34.53 17.62
C ALA A 186 67.34 34.81 19.07
N ILE A 187 66.67 34.21 20.06
CA ILE A 187 67.07 34.28 21.47
C ILE A 187 68.44 33.63 21.68
N ALA A 188 68.66 32.42 21.14
CA ALA A 188 69.94 31.71 21.25
C ALA A 188 71.09 32.50 20.61
N ALA A 189 70.87 33.06 19.41
CA ALA A 189 71.85 33.91 18.73
C ALA A 189 72.16 35.19 19.53
N LYS A 190 71.14 35.81 20.15
CA LYS A 190 71.35 36.97 21.04
C LYS A 190 72.09 36.59 22.32
N SER A 191 71.78 35.44 22.90
CA SER A 191 72.50 34.90 24.06
C SER A 191 73.97 34.59 23.72
N GLU A 192 74.23 34.05 22.53
CA GLU A 192 75.60 33.83 22.05
C GLU A 192 76.35 35.15 21.85
N GLN A 193 75.72 36.14 21.20
CA GLN A 193 76.29 37.48 21.06
C GLN A 193 76.61 38.11 22.42
N GLN A 194 75.70 37.98 23.39
CA GLN A 194 75.92 38.46 24.76
C GLN A 194 77.09 37.74 25.41
N SER A 195 77.14 36.40 25.34
CA SER A 195 78.23 35.61 25.92
C SER A 195 79.58 35.93 25.28
N GLN A 196 79.63 36.11 23.95
CA GLN A 196 80.84 36.55 23.25
C GLN A 196 81.26 37.97 23.66
N ALA A 197 80.31 38.89 23.84
CA ALA A 197 80.59 40.25 24.30
C ALA A 197 81.11 40.26 25.75
N GLU A 198 80.50 39.46 26.64
CA GLU A 198 80.96 39.27 28.02
C GLU A 198 82.35 38.63 28.06
N ALA A 199 82.63 37.62 27.22
CA ALA A 199 83.96 37.03 27.10
C ALA A 199 85.01 38.06 26.66
N ARG A 200 84.69 38.91 25.67
CA ARG A 200 85.58 40.02 25.24
C ARG A 200 85.77 41.06 26.35
N ALA A 201 84.71 41.42 27.07
CA ALA A 201 84.79 42.35 28.20
C ALA A 201 85.64 41.77 29.34
N ASN A 202 85.51 40.48 29.64
CA ASN A 202 86.31 39.78 30.64
C ASN A 202 87.78 39.69 30.23
N LEU A 203 88.08 39.46 28.95
CA LEU A 203 89.46 39.51 28.43
C LEU A 203 90.05 40.93 28.59
N ALA A 204 89.30 41.97 28.22
CA ALA A 204 89.75 43.35 28.38
C ALA A 204 89.95 43.73 29.87
N LEU A 205 89.08 43.26 30.76
CA LEU A 205 89.24 43.41 32.20
C LEU A 205 90.49 42.67 32.71
N ALA A 206 90.71 41.44 32.26
CA ALA A 206 91.90 40.66 32.63
C ALA A 206 93.20 41.36 32.16
N GLU A 207 93.21 41.89 30.93
CA GLU A 207 94.32 42.69 30.41
C GLU A 207 94.52 43.98 31.22
N ALA A 208 93.46 44.71 31.53
CA ALA A 208 93.53 45.93 32.34
C ALA A 208 94.06 45.63 33.75
N VAL A 209 93.59 44.56 34.39
CA VAL A 209 94.08 44.10 35.70
C VAL A 209 95.55 43.68 35.61
N SER A 210 95.95 42.95 34.57
CA SER A 210 97.36 42.58 34.35
C SER A 210 98.25 43.81 34.17
N ALA A 211 97.82 44.79 33.36
CA ALA A 211 98.52 46.06 33.20
C ALA A 211 98.62 46.83 34.52
N GLN A 212 97.54 46.87 35.32
CA GLN A 212 97.54 47.51 36.63
C GLN A 212 98.48 46.80 37.62
N GLN A 213 98.49 45.47 37.64
CA GLN A 213 99.41 44.68 38.45
C GLN A 213 100.87 44.90 38.02
N ASN A 214 101.15 45.07 36.73
CA ASN A 214 102.49 45.41 36.24
C ASN A 214 102.92 46.82 36.67
N VAL A 215 102.02 47.81 36.61
CA VAL A 215 102.27 49.16 37.12
C VAL A 215 102.55 49.12 38.62
N GLU A 216 101.74 48.40 39.39
CA GLU A 216 101.91 48.24 40.84
C GLU A 216 103.22 47.53 41.18
N THR A 217 103.58 46.47 40.44
CA THR A 217 104.86 45.77 40.59
C THR A 217 106.03 46.70 40.29
N THR A 218 105.93 47.52 39.23
CA THR A 218 106.95 48.53 38.88
C THR A 218 107.07 49.61 39.97
N ARG A 219 105.95 50.02 40.56
CA ARG A 219 105.91 50.96 41.68
C ARG A 219 106.57 50.37 42.93
N GLN A 220 106.20 49.15 43.32
CA GLN A 220 106.75 48.47 44.50
C GLN A 220 108.24 48.15 44.36
N THR A 221 108.69 47.74 43.18
CA THR A 221 110.12 47.53 42.90
C THR A 221 110.90 48.85 42.96
N ALA A 222 110.37 49.92 42.38
CA ALA A 222 110.98 51.25 42.48
C ALA A 222 111.01 51.80 43.92
N GLU A 223 109.97 51.55 44.73
CA GLU A 223 109.95 51.91 46.15
C GLU A 223 110.96 51.09 46.96
N ALA A 224 111.07 49.78 46.70
CA ALA A 224 112.05 48.91 47.33
C ALA A 224 113.50 49.31 46.98
N ASP A 225 113.78 49.63 45.71
CA ASP A 225 115.09 50.12 45.27
C ASP A 225 115.42 51.48 45.90
N ARG A 226 114.44 52.37 46.02
CA ARG A 226 114.61 53.67 46.68
C ARG A 226 114.88 53.49 48.18
N ALA A 227 114.15 52.61 48.86
CA ALA A 227 114.40 52.28 50.27
C ALA A 227 115.80 51.67 50.47
N LYS A 228 116.24 50.78 49.56
CA LYS A 228 117.60 50.23 49.56
C LYS A 228 118.66 51.31 49.37
N GLN A 229 118.46 52.27 48.47
CA GLN A 229 119.36 53.41 48.29
C GLN A 229 119.41 54.32 49.52
N VAL A 230 118.26 54.64 50.13
CA VAL A 230 118.21 55.42 51.37
C VAL A 230 118.94 54.70 52.50
N ALA A 231 118.78 53.38 52.64
CA ALA A 231 119.50 52.57 53.62
C ALA A 231 121.02 52.57 53.38
N LEU A 232 121.46 52.51 52.11
CA LEU A 232 122.89 52.61 51.75
C LEU A 232 123.46 54.00 52.07
N ILE A 233 122.71 55.08 51.79
CA ILE A 233 123.12 56.45 52.10
C ILE A 233 123.21 56.63 53.63
N ALA A 234 122.22 56.15 54.39
CA ALA A 234 122.25 56.19 55.85
C ALA A 234 123.44 55.39 56.42
N ALA A 235 123.71 54.21 55.88
CA ALA A 235 124.87 53.41 56.28
C ALA A 235 126.21 54.08 55.91
N ALA A 236 126.29 54.73 54.75
CA ALA A 236 127.47 55.51 54.34
C ALA A 236 127.68 56.73 55.26
N GLN A 237 126.60 57.46 55.58
CA GLN A 237 126.63 58.61 56.47
C GLN A 237 127.06 58.21 57.90
N ASP A 238 126.57 57.07 58.41
CA ASP A 238 126.97 56.54 59.71
C ASP A 238 128.43 56.07 59.73
N ALA A 239 128.92 55.49 58.63
CA ALA A 239 130.34 55.15 58.45
C ALA A 239 131.23 56.41 58.38
N GLU A 240 130.78 57.47 57.71
CA GLU A 240 131.48 58.73 57.58
C GLU A 240 131.54 59.48 58.93
N THR A 241 130.47 59.44 59.72
CA THR A 241 130.41 60.01 61.07
C THR A 241 131.41 59.30 62.00
N LYS A 242 131.47 57.96 61.95
CA LYS A 242 132.47 57.16 62.70
C LYS A 242 133.90 57.43 62.24
N ALA A 243 134.13 57.66 60.96
CA ALA A 243 135.45 58.02 60.44
C ALA A 243 135.90 59.40 60.93
N VAL A 244 135.01 60.39 60.93
CA VAL A 244 135.29 61.73 61.49
C VAL A 244 135.59 61.64 62.98
N GLU A 245 134.80 60.88 63.74
CA GLU A 245 135.01 60.68 65.18
C GLU A 245 136.38 60.07 65.48
N LEU A 246 136.82 59.08 64.68
CA LEU A 246 138.15 58.49 64.81
C LEU A 246 139.28 59.49 64.51
N THR A 247 139.13 60.33 63.47
CA THR A 247 140.15 61.33 63.10
C THR A 247 140.25 62.47 64.11
N VAL A 248 139.14 62.90 64.71
CA VAL A 248 139.13 63.92 65.77
C VAL A 248 139.76 63.37 67.04
N ARG A 249 139.50 62.10 67.41
CA ARG A 249 140.18 61.44 68.53
C ARG A 249 141.69 61.33 68.31
N ALA A 250 142.11 60.95 67.09
CA ALA A 250 143.52 60.83 66.73
C ALA A 250 144.26 62.19 66.69
N LYS A 251 143.56 63.30 66.37
CA LYS A 251 144.11 64.66 66.48
C LYS A 251 144.19 65.14 67.93
N ALA A 252 143.18 64.83 68.76
CA ALA A 252 143.16 65.21 70.17
C ALA A 252 144.26 64.52 70.99
N GLU A 253 144.60 63.26 70.68
CA GLU A 253 145.73 62.57 71.32
C GLU A 253 147.10 63.13 70.89
N LYS A 254 147.20 63.75 69.70
CA LYS A 254 148.45 64.29 69.17
C LYS A 254 148.81 65.68 69.74
N GLU A 255 147.82 66.49 70.10
CA GLU A 255 148.01 67.82 70.71
C GLU A 255 148.27 67.76 72.23
N ALA A 256 148.04 66.62 72.90
CA ALA A 256 148.32 66.44 74.33
C ALA A 256 149.76 65.96 74.65
N ALA A 257 150.60 65.81 73.62
CA ALA A 257 151.97 65.29 73.74
C ALA A 257 153.08 66.35 73.51
N GLU A 258 152.72 67.63 73.38
CA GLU A 258 153.61 68.82 73.42
C GLU A 258 153.28 69.70 74.64
#